data_AF-A0A644UZS3-F1
#
_entry.id   AF-A0A644UZS3-F1
#
_cell.length_a   1.000
_cell.length_b   1.000
_cell.length_c   1.000
_cell.angle_alpha   90.00
_cell.angle_beta   90.00
_cell.angle_gamma   90.00
#
_symmetry.space_group_name_H-M   'P 1'
#
loop_
_entity.id
_entity.type
_entity.pdbx_description
1 polymer ?
#
loop_
_entity_poly.entity_id
_entity_poly.type
_entity_poly.pdbx_seq_one_letter_code
_entity_poly.pdbx_strand_id
1 'polypeptide(L)'
;MTKKISTIYNETLTAVKNLKQNMSFEEKEKILKIIDQNKKYFGLTINVDVMSFEELKNIPIMIMDHIEMTKRNRDIISLKILKKKIEEEPEFMERFNF
;
A
#
# COMPACT_ATOMS: atom_id res chain seq x y z
N MET A 1 -4.06 -16.50 10.37
CA MET A 1 -2.74 -16.26 9.75
C MET A 1 -2.64 -14.79 9.41
N THR A 2 -1.62 -14.09 9.91
CA THR A 2 -1.40 -12.66 9.59
C THR A 2 -0.67 -12.57 8.24
N LYS A 3 -1.21 -11.83 7.26
CA LYS A 3 -0.53 -11.63 5.97
C LYS A 3 0.79 -10.85 6.15
N LYS A 4 1.83 -11.30 5.45
CA LYS A 4 3.15 -10.67 5.35
C LYS A 4 3.09 -9.29 4.70
N ILE A 5 3.91 -8.32 5.14
CA ILE A 5 3.93 -6.95 4.56
C ILE A 5 4.39 -6.97 3.11
N SER A 6 5.37 -7.81 2.79
CA SER A 6 5.86 -8.01 1.42
C SER A 6 4.74 -8.50 0.49
N THR A 7 3.88 -9.41 0.97
CA THR A 7 2.71 -9.89 0.23
C THR A 7 1.69 -8.78 0.02
N ILE A 8 1.34 -8.04 1.07
CA ILE A 8 0.38 -6.92 0.99
C ILE A 8 0.88 -5.85 0.01
N TYR A 9 2.17 -5.53 0.05
CA TYR A 9 2.81 -4.59 -0.87
C TYR A 9 2.70 -5.06 -2.32
N ASN A 10 3.10 -6.30 -2.61
CA ASN A 10 3.03 -6.86 -3.97
C ASN A 10 1.59 -6.98 -4.51
N GLU A 11 0.63 -7.37 -3.67
CA GLU A 11 -0.79 -7.41 -4.02
C GLU A 11 -1.28 -6.01 -4.43
N THR A 12 -0.89 -4.98 -3.67
CA THR A 12 -1.27 -3.59 -3.94
C THR A 12 -0.62 -3.05 -5.21
N LEU A 13 0.68 -3.30 -5.41
CA LEU A 13 1.38 -2.94 -6.65
C LEU A 13 0.74 -3.59 -7.87
N THR A 14 0.38 -4.87 -7.76
CA THR A 14 -0.25 -5.63 -8.84
C THR A 14 -1.64 -5.07 -9.15
N ALA A 15 -2.44 -4.76 -8.13
CA ALA A 15 -3.74 -4.11 -8.29
C ALA A 15 -3.62 -2.76 -9.02
N VAL A 16 -2.72 -1.89 -8.57
CA VAL A 16 -2.46 -0.59 -9.22
C VAL A 16 -1.97 -0.78 -10.66
N LYS A 17 -1.07 -1.73 -10.92
CA LYS A 17 -0.58 -2.02 -12.27
C LYS A 17 -1.70 -2.47 -13.20
N ASN A 18 -2.61 -3.32 -12.71
CA ASN A 18 -3.73 -3.87 -13.47
C ASN A 18 -4.86 -2.86 -13.69
N LEU A 19 -4.89 -1.75 -12.94
CA LEU A 19 -5.85 -0.67 -13.14
C LEU A 19 -5.65 -0.05 -14.54
N LYS A 20 -6.69 -0.06 -15.37
CA LYS A 20 -6.71 0.51 -16.73
C LYS A 20 -7.88 1.47 -16.88
N GLN A 21 -7.74 2.50 -17.72
CA GLN A 21 -8.83 3.48 -17.94
C GLN A 21 -10.09 2.85 -18.53
N ASN A 22 -9.93 1.89 -19.45
CA ASN A 22 -11.03 1.31 -20.23
C ASN A 22 -11.51 -0.04 -19.68
N MET A 23 -11.41 -0.25 -18.37
CA MET A 23 -11.85 -1.50 -17.74
C MET A 23 -13.34 -1.49 -17.41
N SER A 24 -13.96 -2.67 -17.29
CA SER A 24 -15.35 -2.74 -16.83
C SER A 24 -15.48 -2.28 -15.37
N PHE A 25 -16.68 -1.85 -14.99
CA PHE A 25 -16.97 -1.43 -13.62
C PHE A 25 -16.64 -2.53 -12.60
N GLU A 26 -17.04 -3.78 -12.87
CA GLU A 26 -16.82 -4.91 -11.97
C GLU A 26 -15.33 -5.23 -11.79
N GLU A 27 -14.54 -5.18 -12.87
CA GLU A 27 -13.09 -5.35 -12.77
C GLU A 27 -12.45 -4.20 -11.97
N LYS A 28 -12.91 -2.96 -12.18
CA LYS A 28 -12.41 -1.79 -11.46
C LYS A 28 -12.69 -1.92 -9.97
N GLU A 29 -13.91 -2.28 -9.62
CA GLU A 29 -14.35 -2.47 -8.24
C GLU A 29 -13.51 -3.54 -7.52
N LYS A 30 -13.23 -4.68 -8.18
CA LYS A 30 -12.35 -5.72 -7.63
C LYS A 30 -10.94 -5.19 -7.33
N ILE A 31 -10.36 -4.39 -8.23
CA ILE A 31 -9.05 -3.78 -8.04
C ILE A 31 -9.06 -2.76 -6.89
N LEU A 32 -10.03 -1.84 -6.89
CA LEU A 32 -10.15 -0.81 -5.87
C LEU A 32 -10.33 -1.43 -4.48
N LYS A 33 -11.12 -2.50 -4.37
CA LYS A 33 -11.31 -3.24 -3.12
C LYS A 33 -10.00 -3.81 -2.56
N ILE A 34 -9.10 -4.30 -3.41
CA ILE A 34 -7.78 -4.78 -2.95
C ILE A 34 -6.96 -3.62 -2.39
N ILE A 35 -6.90 -2.50 -3.12
CA ILE A 35 -6.15 -1.31 -2.69
C ILE A 35 -6.73 -0.78 -1.37
N ASP A 36 -8.05 -0.68 -1.27
CA ASP A 36 -8.77 -0.20 -0.09
C ASP A 36 -8.51 -1.07 1.14
N GLN A 37 -8.56 -2.39 0.98
CA GLN A 37 -8.27 -3.33 2.07
C GLN A 37 -6.82 -3.24 2.55
N ASN A 38 -5.90 -2.95 1.64
CA ASN A 38 -4.48 -2.95 1.93
C ASN A 38 -3.97 -1.61 2.50
N LYS A 39 -4.60 -0.48 2.16
CA LYS A 39 -4.18 0.87 2.56
C LYS A 39 -3.97 1.02 4.08
N LYS A 40 -4.79 0.34 4.89
CA LYS A 40 -4.72 0.36 6.36
C LYS A 40 -3.41 -0.21 6.91
N TYR A 41 -2.77 -1.14 6.19
CA TYR A 41 -1.51 -1.73 6.62
C TYR A 41 -0.32 -0.81 6.36
N PHE A 42 -0.49 0.16 5.46
CA PHE A 42 0.51 1.19 5.16
C PHE A 42 0.27 2.51 5.92
N GLY A 43 -0.78 2.57 6.75
CA GLY A 43 -1.15 3.78 7.47
C GLY A 43 -1.76 4.87 6.58
N LEU A 44 -2.22 4.52 5.37
CA LEU A 44 -2.83 5.46 4.43
C LEU A 44 -4.30 5.73 4.77
N THR A 45 -4.69 7.00 4.78
CA THR A 45 -6.08 7.47 5.04
C THR A 45 -6.82 7.89 3.78
N ILE A 46 -6.37 7.44 2.61
CA ILE A 46 -6.95 7.78 1.31
C ILE A 46 -8.30 7.11 1.08
N ASN A 47 -9.18 7.71 0.26
CA ASN A 47 -10.40 7.09 -0.23
C ASN A 47 -10.25 6.80 -1.73
N VAL A 48 -10.11 5.52 -2.08
CA VAL A 48 -9.80 5.10 -3.45
C VAL A 48 -10.97 5.27 -4.42
N ASP A 49 -12.20 5.37 -3.93
CA ASP A 49 -13.40 5.48 -4.77
C ASP A 49 -13.59 6.89 -5.36
N VAL A 50 -13.00 7.90 -4.71
CA VAL A 50 -13.09 9.31 -5.12
C VAL A 50 -11.82 9.82 -5.81
N MET A 51 -10.75 9.01 -5.84
CA MET A 51 -9.49 9.37 -6.47
C MET A 51 -9.57 9.28 -8.00
N SER A 52 -8.87 10.19 -8.67
CA SER A 52 -8.65 10.15 -10.11
C SER A 52 -7.79 8.95 -10.50
N PHE A 53 -7.82 8.56 -11.78
CA PHE A 53 -6.97 7.46 -12.28
C PHE A 53 -5.47 7.74 -12.05
N GLU A 54 -5.04 8.98 -12.22
CA GLU A 54 -3.64 9.40 -12.01
C GLU A 54 -3.25 9.33 -10.54
N GLU A 55 -4.14 9.77 -9.65
CA GLU A 55 -3.93 9.65 -8.20
C GLU A 55 -3.82 8.18 -7.77
N LEU A 56 -4.68 7.32 -8.30
CA LEU A 56 -4.62 5.87 -8.04
C LEU A 56 -3.29 5.25 -8.50
N LYS A 57 -2.70 5.76 -9.60
CA LYS A 57 -1.38 5.33 -10.08
C LYS A 57 -0.23 5.78 -9.19
N ASN A 58 -0.41 6.80 -8.37
CA ASN A 58 0.59 7.30 -7.43
C ASN A 58 0.62 6.57 -6.08
N ILE A 59 -0.37 5.71 -5.80
CA ILE A 59 -0.43 4.92 -4.54
C ILE A 59 0.87 4.18 -4.20
N PRO A 60 1.58 3.52 -5.15
CA PRO A 60 2.88 2.89 -4.88
C PRO A 60 3.89 3.84 -4.24
N ILE A 61 3.98 5.08 -4.73
CA ILE A 61 4.88 6.11 -4.22
C ILE A 61 4.46 6.49 -2.79
N MET A 62 3.16 6.73 -2.57
CA MET A 62 2.65 7.06 -1.24
C MET A 62 2.97 5.97 -0.21
N ILE A 63 2.88 4.69 -0.60
CA ILE A 63 3.24 3.56 0.25
C ILE A 63 4.74 3.57 0.55
N MET A 64 5.59 3.79 -0.46
CA MET A 64 7.04 3.89 -0.28
C MET A 64 7.41 4.98 0.72
N ASP A 65 6.82 6.18 0.58
CA ASP A 65 7.06 7.30 1.49
C ASP A 65 6.69 6.93 2.93
N HIS A 66 5.55 6.25 3.14
CA HIS A 66 5.12 5.82 4.47
C HIS A 66 6.06 4.77 5.07
N ILE A 67 6.58 3.84 4.26
CA ILE A 67 7.56 2.85 4.69
C ILE A 67 8.87 3.54 5.11
N GLU A 68 9.36 4.49 4.31
CA GLU A 68 10.57 5.26 4.65
C GLU A 68 10.38 6.12 5.90
N MET A 69 9.23 6.79 6.02
CA MET A 69 8.89 7.56 7.22
C MET A 69 8.85 6.67 8.45
N THR A 70 8.26 5.47 8.36
CA THR A 70 8.21 4.50 9.47
C THR A 70 9.61 4.02 9.88
N LYS A 71 10.51 3.85 8.90
CA LYS A 71 11.92 3.51 9.15
C LYS A 71 12.64 4.62 9.91
N ARG A 72 12.40 5.89 9.54
CA ARG A 72 13.08 7.07 10.11
C ARG A 72 12.48 7.50 11.45
N ASN A 73 11.17 7.36 11.65
CA ASN A 73 10.44 7.83 12.84
C ASN A 73 9.62 6.70 13.48
N ARG A 74 9.94 6.38 14.74
CA ARG A 74 9.38 5.21 15.45
C ARG A 74 7.98 5.41 16.06
N ASP A 75 7.44 6.64 16.14
CA ASP A 75 6.33 6.95 17.08
C ASP A 75 5.08 7.61 16.46
N ILE A 76 4.91 7.60 15.13
CA ILE A 76 3.65 8.08 14.52
C ILE A 76 2.56 7.01 14.70
N ILE A 77 1.48 7.34 15.40
CA ILE A 77 0.37 6.42 15.74
C ILE A 77 -0.21 5.73 14.49
N SER A 78 -0.35 6.46 13.38
CA SER A 78 -0.87 5.92 12.10
C SER A 78 0.04 4.86 11.47
N LEU A 79 1.33 4.82 11.84
CA LEU A 79 2.32 3.90 11.30
C LEU A 79 2.59 2.69 12.22
N LYS A 80 1.92 2.61 13.39
CA LYS A 80 2.14 1.51 14.35
C LYS A 80 1.91 0.13 13.74
N ILE A 81 0.88 -0.01 12.91
CA ILE A 81 0.58 -1.27 12.21
C ILE A 81 1.69 -1.61 11.22
N LEU A 82 2.10 -0.63 10.41
CA LEU A 82 3.16 -0.79 9.42
C LEU A 82 4.48 -1.19 10.10
N LYS A 83 4.85 -0.48 11.17
CA LYS A 83 6.05 -0.75 11.98
C LYS A 83 6.09 -2.19 12.49
N LYS A 84 5.00 -2.65 13.11
CA LYS A 84 4.91 -4.04 13.60
C LYS A 84 5.17 -5.05 12.47
N LYS A 85 4.59 -4.84 11.30
CA LYS A 85 4.77 -5.77 10.17
C LYS A 85 6.17 -5.71 9.57
N ILE A 86 6.80 -4.53 9.56
CA ILE A 86 8.20 -4.37 9.17
C ILE A 86 9.12 -5.10 10.15
N GLU A 87 8.87 -5.00 11.46
CA GLU A 87 9.62 -5.73 12.49
C GLU A 87 9.48 -7.26 12.35
N GLU A 88 8.34 -7.74 11.85
CA GLU A 88 8.11 -9.16 11.51
C GLU A 88 8.87 -9.61 10.24
N GLU A 89 9.30 -8.68 9.37
CA GLU A 89 9.99 -8.96 8.09
C GLU A 89 11.12 -7.93 7.82
N PRO A 90 12.25 -7.97 8.54
CA PRO A 90 13.33 -6.99 8.41
C PRO A 90 13.96 -6.96 7.00
N GLU A 91 14.07 -8.12 6.33
CA GLU A 91 14.58 -8.25 4.96
C GLU A 91 13.74 -7.47 3.93
N PHE A 92 12.45 -7.23 4.22
CA PHE A 92 11.61 -6.41 3.34
C PHE A 92 12.15 -4.97 3.23
N MET A 93 12.73 -4.44 4.32
CA MET A 93 13.27 -3.08 4.36
C MET A 93 14.55 -2.90 3.56
N GLU A 94 15.30 -3.98 3.33
CA GLU A 94 16.54 -3.93 2.54
C GLU A 94 16.27 -3.50 1.09
N ARG A 95 15.05 -3.75 0.60
CA ARG A 95 14.60 -3.37 -0.75
C ARG A 95 14.43 -1.86 -0.94
N PHE A 96 14.45 -1.08 0.15
CA PHE A 96 14.34 0.38 0.16
C PHE A 96 15.65 1.05 0.60
N ASN A 97 16.77 0.32 0.58
CA ASN A 97 18.12 0.90 0.74
C ASN A 97 18.65 1.24 -0.66
N PHE A 98 18.63 2.53 -1.01
CA PHE A 98 19.33 3.09 -2.18
C PHE A 98 20.69 3.67 -1.77
#